data_AF-B1C6Z8-F1
#
_entry.id   AF-B1C6Z8-F1
#
_cell.length_a   1.000
_cell.length_b   1.000
_cell.length_c   1.000
_cell.angle_alpha   90.00
_cell.angle_beta   90.00
_cell.angle_gamma   90.00
#
_symmetry.space_group_name_H-M   'P 1'
#
loop_
_entity.id
_entity.type
_entity.pdbx_description
1 polymer ?
#
loop_
_entity_poly.entity_id
_entity_poly.type
_entity_poly.pdbx_seq_one_letter_code
_entity_poly.pdbx_strand_id
1 'polypeptide(L)' 'MRYKNLNDLIASSSGSRKYFLSLPTSVQLELHDQNDYIHSLYDLHSNAEYISKSEYISKPDLR' A
#
# COMPACT_ATOMS: atom_id res chain seq x y z
N MET A 1 8.70 2.61 14.70
CA MET A 1 7.51 3.39 15.10
C MET A 1 6.29 2.63 14.61
N ARG A 2 5.25 2.51 15.44
CA ARG A 2 4.03 1.75 15.13
C ARG A 2 2.83 2.69 15.21
N TYR A 3 2.09 2.78 14.12
CA TYR A 3 0.89 3.60 13.96
C TYR A 3 -0.36 2.75 14.15
N LYS A 4 -1.50 3.38 14.40
CA LYS A 4 -2.75 2.66 14.62
C LYS A 4 -3.18 1.85 13.39
N ASN A 5 -3.04 2.43 12.21
CA ASN A 5 -3.43 1.86 10.92
C ASN A 5 -2.84 2.68 9.77
N LEU A 6 -3.15 2.31 8.52
CA LEU A 6 -2.68 3.01 7.32
C LEU A 6 -3.02 4.50 7.36
N ASN A 7 -4.26 4.84 7.72
CA ASN A 7 -4.72 6.23 7.77
C ASN A 7 -3.88 7.06 8.77
N ASP A 8 -3.64 6.53 9.96
CA ASP A 8 -2.79 7.19 10.96
C ASP A 8 -1.33 7.33 10.49
N LEU A 9 -0.80 6.28 9.84
CA LEU A 9 0.54 6.28 9.24
C LEU A 9 0.69 7.39 8.19
N ILE A 10 -0.21 7.44 7.20
CA ILE A 10 -0.11 8.44 6.13
C ILE A 10 -0.44 9.83 6.65
N ALA A 11 -1.35 9.97 7.64
CA ALA A 11 -1.67 11.23 8.28
C ALA A 11 -0.49 11.83 9.04
N SER A 12 0.31 10.99 9.70
CA SER A 12 1.40 11.43 10.57
C SER A 12 2.76 11.47 9.88
N SER A 13 2.96 10.73 8.78
CA SER A 13 4.24 10.60 8.08
C SER A 13 4.17 11.11 6.65
N SER A 14 4.86 12.23 6.37
CA SER A 14 4.94 12.82 5.03
C SER A 14 5.60 11.90 3.99
N GLY A 15 6.63 11.15 4.40
CA GLY A 15 7.29 10.16 3.53
C GLY A 15 6.37 9.00 3.17
N SER A 16 5.65 8.45 4.16
CA SER A 16 4.69 7.36 3.94
C SER A 16 3.54 7.80 3.05
N ARG A 17 3.02 9.03 3.25
CA ARG A 17 1.98 9.60 2.39
C ARG A 17 2.44 9.79 0.95
N LYS A 18 3.65 10.34 0.75
CA LYS A 18 4.23 10.51 -0.60
C LYS A 18 4.38 9.18 -1.32
N TYR A 19 4.87 8.16 -0.62
CA TYR A 19 4.96 6.81 -1.18
C TYR A 19 3.58 6.25 -1.54
N PHE A 20 2.62 6.28 -0.60
CA PHE A 20 1.26 5.81 -0.84
C PHE A 20 0.62 6.46 -2.08
N LEU A 21 0.72 7.78 -2.22
CA LEU A 21 0.16 8.53 -3.36
C LEU A 21 0.89 8.27 -4.69
N SER A 22 2.10 7.72 -4.66
CA SER A 22 2.85 7.33 -5.86
C SER A 22 2.45 5.97 -6.43
N LEU A 23 1.71 5.16 -5.66
CA LEU A 23 1.24 3.85 -6.08
C LEU A 23 0.07 3.96 -7.08
N PRO A 24 -0.17 2.95 -7.94
CA PRO A 24 -1.38 2.90 -8.76
C PRO A 24 -2.66 2.97 -7.91
N THR A 25 -3.72 3.56 -8.44
CA THR A 25 -4.98 3.73 -7.70
C THR A 25 -5.59 2.40 -7.24
N SER A 26 -5.47 1.33 -8.03
CA SER A 26 -5.95 0.00 -7.63
C SER A 26 -5.21 -0.54 -6.40
N VAL A 27 -3.89 -0.38 -6.37
CA VAL A 27 -3.06 -0.73 -5.20
C VAL A 27 -3.41 0.14 -3.99
N GLN A 28 -3.68 1.45 -4.19
CA GLN A 28 -4.12 2.34 -3.12
C GLN A 28 -5.44 1.89 -2.49
N LEU A 29 -6.41 1.45 -3.31
CA LEU A 29 -7.70 0.95 -2.83
C LEU A 29 -7.55 -0.32 -2.01
N GLU A 30 -6.78 -1.30 -2.51
CA GLU A 30 -6.56 -2.56 -1.80
C GLU A 30 -5.80 -2.36 -0.47
N LEU A 31 -4.83 -1.44 -0.44
CA LEU A 31 -4.15 -1.05 0.81
C LEU A 31 -5.12 -0.39 1.80
N HIS A 32 -6.08 0.39 1.32
CA HIS A 32 -7.12 0.98 2.16
C HIS A 32 -8.07 -0.09 2.72
N ASP A 33 -8.41 -1.13 1.96
CA ASP A 33 -9.21 -2.25 2.46
C ASP A 33 -8.48 -3.03 3.56
N GLN A 34 -7.14 -3.03 3.53
CA GLN A 34 -6.27 -3.61 4.56
C GLN A 34 -5.82 -2.62 5.64
N ASN A 35 -6.48 -1.45 5.76
CA ASN A 35 -6.05 -0.33 6.61
C ASN A 35 -5.57 -0.75 8.00
N ASP A 36 -6.32 -1.61 8.69
CA ASP A 36 -6.06 -1.97 10.09
C ASP A 36 -4.83 -2.87 10.30
N TYR A 37 -4.25 -3.42 9.23
CA TYR A 37 -3.06 -4.29 9.30
C TYR A 37 -1.75 -3.55 9.00
N ILE A 38 -1.82 -2.31 8.52
CA ILE A 38 -0.65 -1.53 8.12
C ILE A 38 -0.30 -0.56 9.24
N HIS A 39 0.77 -0.85 9.98
CA HIS A 39 1.16 -0.05 11.15
C HIS A 39 2.50 0.67 10.97
N SER A 40 3.17 0.49 9.84
CA SER A 40 4.49 1.05 9.60
C SER A 40 4.76 1.24 8.12
N LEU A 41 5.80 2.01 7.80
CA LEU A 41 6.29 2.17 6.43
C LEU A 41 6.72 0.83 5.82
N TYR A 42 7.30 -0.06 6.63
CA TYR A 42 7.68 -1.41 6.20
C TYR A 42 6.44 -2.20 5.77
N ASP A 43 5.39 -2.24 6.62
CA ASP A 43 4.13 -2.93 6.29
C ASP A 43 3.52 -2.36 5.00
N LEU A 44 3.54 -1.04 4.84
CA LEU A 44 3.03 -0.36 3.65
C LEU A 44 3.77 -0.82 2.38
N HIS A 45 5.11 -0.84 2.39
CA HIS A 45 5.90 -1.33 1.26
C HIS A 45 5.66 -2.81 0.97
N SER A 46 5.69 -3.66 2.00
CA SER A 46 5.52 -5.11 1.83
C SER A 46 4.15 -5.49 1.26
N ASN A 47 3.07 -4.86 1.74
CA ASN A 47 1.73 -5.09 1.21
C ASN A 47 1.59 -4.52 -0.22
N ALA A 48 2.13 -3.33 -0.49
CA ALA A 48 2.10 -2.75 -1.83
C ALA A 48 2.82 -3.63 -2.87
N GLU A 49 3.96 -4.20 -2.51
CA GLU A 49 4.69 -5.15 -3.36
C GLU A 49 3.90 -6.44 -3.62
N TYR A 50 3.26 -6.98 -2.59
CA TYR A 50 2.44 -8.19 -2.70
C TYR A 50 1.25 -7.97 -3.64
N ILE A 51 0.50 -6.88 -3.44
CA ILE A 51 -0.66 -6.51 -4.26
C ILE A 51 -0.22 -6.27 -5.70
N SER A 52 0.87 -5.52 -5.91
CA SER A 52 1.39 -5.25 -7.24
C SER A 52 1.76 -6.55 -7.97
N LYS A 53 2.44 -7.49 -7.30
CA LYS A 53 2.77 -8.80 -7.89
C LYS A 53 1.53 -9.61 -8.23
N SER A 54 0.49 -9.58 -7.39
CA SER A 54 -0.78 -10.26 -7.66
C SER A 54 -1.50 -9.69 -8.88
N GLU A 55 -1.48 -8.37 -9.07
CA GLU A 55 -2.04 -7.74 -10.28
C GLU A 55 -1.32 -8.16 -11.56
N TYR A 56 0.02 -8.29 -11.53
CA TYR A 56 0.79 -8.77 -12.67
C TYR A 56 0.51 -10.24 -13.01
N ILE A 57 0.30 -11.09 -12.01
CA ILE A 57 -0.03 -12.51 -12.24
C ILE A 57 -1.43 -12.68 -12.85
N SER A 58 -2.35 -11.75 -12.53
CA SER A 58 -3.75 -11.80 -13.00
C SER A 58 -3.97 -11.17 -14.38
N LYS A 59 -3.01 -10.40 -14.90
CA LYS A 59 -3.02 -9.87 -16.26
C LYS A 59 -1.97 -10.64 -17.09
N PRO A 60 -2.29 -11.83 -17.62
CA PRO A 60 -1.38 -12.46 -18.58
C PRO A 60 -1.18 -11.49 -19.73
N ASP A 61 0.09 -11.28 -20.07
CA ASP A 61 0.58 -10.43 -21.15
C ASP A 61 -0.26 -10.68 -22.41
N LEU A 62 -1.14 -9.75 -22.76
CA LEU A 62 -1.81 -9.71 -24.06
C LEU A 62 -0.78 -9.15 -25.05
N ARG A 63 0.17 -9.99 -25.44
CA ARG A 63 1.06 -9.78 -26.58
C ARG A 63 1.04 -10.99 -27.49
#